data_AF-A0A7X7YRW8-F1
#
_entry.id   AF-A0A7X7YRW8-F1
#
_cell.length_a   1.000
_cell.length_b   1.000
_cell.length_c   1.000
_cell.angle_alpha   90.00
_cell.angle_beta   90.00
_cell.angle_gamma   90.00
#
_symmetry.space_group_name_H-M   'P 1'
#
loop_
_entity.id
_entity.type
_entity.pdbx_description
1 polymer ?
#
loop_
_entity_poly.entity_id
_entity_poly.type
_entity_poly.pdbx_seq_one_letter_code
_entity_poly.pdbx_strand_id
1 'polypeptide(L)'
;MQVNFYIELLQREALLMPHTYDRMVERGISIDDLKELLESKSSTAVMQSNGRIRISNGKIVAILQLSFRGLYIVTVFREGKSRD
;
A
#
# COMPACT_ATOMS: atom_id res chain seq x y z
N MET A 1 -15.65 -1.64 9.38
CA MET A 1 -15.64 -2.60 8.25
C MET A 1 -14.23 -2.63 7.68
N GLN A 2 -13.57 -3.79 7.69
CA GLN A 2 -12.23 -3.96 7.12
C GLN A 2 -12.36 -4.21 5.61
N VAL A 3 -11.47 -3.64 4.80
CA VAL A 3 -11.45 -3.90 3.35
C VAL A 3 -10.34 -4.90 3.07
N ASN A 4 -10.71 -6.03 2.48
CA ASN A 4 -9.79 -7.06 2.03
C ASN A 4 -9.87 -7.13 0.50
N PHE A 5 -8.73 -7.19 -0.16
CA PHE A 5 -8.67 -7.45 -1.59
C PHE A 5 -7.49 -8.36 -1.90
N TYR A 6 -7.67 -9.19 -2.92
CA TYR A 6 -6.65 -10.12 -3.37
C TYR A 6 -5.69 -9.42 -4.32
N ILE A 7 -4.39 -9.61 -4.13
CA ILE A 7 -3.34 -9.14 -5.05
C ILE A 7 -2.86 -10.34 -5.85
N GLU A 8 -3.21 -10.37 -7.14
CA GLU A 8 -2.89 -11.50 -8.01
C GLU A 8 -1.37 -11.71 -8.15
N LEU A 9 -0.61 -10.62 -8.32
CA LEU A 9 0.85 -10.71 -8.50
C LEU A 9 1.56 -11.34 -7.30
N LEU A 10 1.04 -11.12 -6.09
CA LEU A 10 1.64 -11.56 -4.84
C LEU A 10 1.00 -12.85 -4.29
N GLN A 11 -0.08 -13.32 -4.93
CA GLN A 11 -0.89 -14.46 -4.50
C GLN A 11 -1.26 -14.38 -3.01
N ARG A 12 -1.63 -13.18 -2.55
CA ARG A 12 -1.86 -12.86 -1.14
C ARG A 12 -3.00 -11.87 -0.97
N GLU A 13 -3.70 -11.97 0.15
CA GLU A 13 -4.64 -10.94 0.59
C GLU A 13 -3.90 -9.71 1.12
N ALA A 14 -4.35 -8.54 0.67
CA ALA A 14 -4.04 -7.27 1.31
C ALA A 14 -5.15 -6.86 2.26
N LEU A 15 -4.73 -6.46 3.45
CA LEU A 15 -5.60 -6.11 4.56
C LEU A 15 -5.50 -4.60 4.78
N LEU A 16 -6.59 -3.89 4.50
CA LEU A 16 -6.69 -2.45 4.66
C LEU A 16 -7.59 -2.14 5.88
N MET A 17 -6.95 -1.62 6.92
CA MET A 17 -7.65 -1.24 8.16
C MET A 17 -8.48 0.03 7.94
N PRO A 18 -9.63 0.20 8.65
CA PRO A 18 -10.52 1.35 8.47
C PRO A 18 -9.81 2.69 8.54
N HIS A 19 -9.01 2.92 9.59
CA HIS A 19 -8.25 4.16 9.76
C HIS A 19 -7.24 4.42 8.63
N THR A 20 -6.74 3.37 7.98
CA THR A 20 -5.80 3.51 6.85
C THR A 20 -6.57 3.83 5.57
N TYR A 21 -7.74 3.22 5.39
CA TYR A 21 -8.66 3.57 4.31
C TYR A 21 -9.09 5.04 4.40
N ASP A 22 -9.53 5.50 5.57
CA ASP A 22 -9.96 6.89 5.78
C ASP A 22 -8.84 7.87 5.39
N ARG A 23 -7.62 7.64 5.88
CA ARG A 23 -6.44 8.47 5.53
C ARG A 23 -6.05 8.40 4.06
N MET A 24 -6.29 7.27 3.40
CA MET A 24 -6.04 7.12 1.96
C MET A 24 -7.02 7.98 1.17
N VAL A 25 -8.31 7.92 1.52
CA VAL A 25 -9.37 8.73 0.90
C VAL A 25 -9.16 10.22 1.16
N GLU A 26 -8.79 10.63 2.38
CA GLU A 26 -8.41 12.01 2.71
C GLU A 26 -7.27 12.56 1.84
N ARG A 27 -6.39 11.68 1.34
CA ARG A 27 -5.26 12.01 0.45
C ARG A 27 -5.64 11.98 -1.03
N GLY A 28 -6.92 11.75 -1.34
CA GLY A 28 -7.41 11.60 -2.70
C GLY A 28 -6.78 10.40 -3.40
N ILE A 29 -6.58 9.29 -2.67
CA ILE A 29 -6.10 8.02 -3.21
C ILE A 29 -7.26 7.04 -3.13
N SER A 30 -7.60 6.42 -4.25
CA SER A 30 -8.67 5.42 -4.33
C SER A 30 -8.15 4.00 -4.04
N ILE A 31 -9.07 3.05 -3.85
CA ILE A 31 -8.70 1.63 -3.78
C ILE A 31 -8.09 1.17 -5.11
N ASP A 32 -8.60 1.66 -6.24
CA ASP A 32 -8.08 1.30 -7.56
C ASP A 32 -6.64 1.77 -7.76
N ASP A 33 -6.30 2.99 -7.31
CA ASP A 33 -4.92 3.48 -7.30
C ASP A 33 -4.00 2.55 -6.48
N LEU A 34 -4.45 2.14 -5.29
CA LEU A 34 -3.70 1.21 -4.43
C LEU A 34 -3.54 -0.16 -5.10
N LYS A 35 -4.60 -0.68 -5.73
CA LYS A 35 -4.55 -1.96 -6.42
C LYS A 35 -3.58 -1.91 -7.61
N GLU A 36 -3.64 -0.86 -8.42
CA GLU A 36 -2.72 -0.62 -9.53
C GLU A 36 -1.27 -0.58 -9.03
N LEU A 37 -0.98 0.13 -7.93
CA LEU A 37 0.36 0.18 -7.33
C LEU A 37 0.87 -1.22 -6.96
N LEU A 38 0.02 -2.07 -6.38
CA LEU A 38 0.43 -3.37 -5.85
C LEU A 38 0.49 -4.46 -6.93
N GLU A 39 -0.24 -4.30 -8.03
CA GLU A 39 -0.26 -5.26 -9.15
C GLU A 39 0.66 -4.85 -10.31
N SER A 40 1.13 -3.60 -10.33
CA SER A 40 2.01 -3.13 -11.40
C SER A 40 3.43 -3.68 -11.26
N LYS A 41 3.94 -4.22 -12.39
CA LYS A 41 5.35 -4.63 -12.53
C LYS A 41 6.31 -3.44 -12.67
N SER A 42 5.82 -2.23 -12.91
CA SER A 42 6.64 -1.01 -12.93
C SER A 42 6.84 -0.39 -11.56
N SER A 43 6.09 -0.86 -10.55
CA SER A 43 6.29 -0.45 -9.17
C SER A 43 7.60 -0.99 -8.61
N THR A 44 8.29 -0.16 -7.84
CA THR A 44 9.52 -0.53 -7.13
C THR A 44 9.17 -0.92 -5.70
N ALA A 45 9.64 -2.09 -5.26
CA ALA A 45 9.47 -2.58 -3.89
C ALA A 45 10.83 -2.64 -3.18
N VAL A 46 10.92 -2.02 -2.00
CA VAL A 46 12.15 -1.96 -1.19
C VAL A 46 11.85 -2.38 0.25
N MET A 47 12.65 -3.30 0.78
CA MET A 47 12.60 -3.64 2.21
C MET A 47 13.23 -2.51 3.03
N GLN A 48 12.49 -1.99 4.01
CA GLN A 48 12.96 -1.00 4.97
C GLN A 48 13.69 -1.68 6.13
N SER A 49 14.55 -0.93 6.83
CA SER A 49 15.34 -1.43 7.97
C SER A 49 14.49 -1.98 9.13
N ASN A 50 13.23 -1.54 9.25
CA ASN A 50 12.27 -2.03 10.22
C ASN A 50 11.46 -3.25 9.75
N GLY A 51 11.86 -3.89 8.64
CA GLY A 51 11.21 -5.09 8.10
C GLY A 51 9.89 -4.82 7.36
N ARG A 52 9.52 -3.55 7.13
CA ARG A 52 8.37 -3.18 6.29
C ARG A 52 8.78 -3.09 4.83
N ILE A 53 7.82 -3.28 3.93
CA ILE A 53 8.04 -3.15 2.49
C ILE A 53 7.48 -1.80 2.04
N ARG A 54 8.31 -0.96 1.45
CA ARG A 54 7.87 0.25 0.74
C ARG A 54 7.69 -0.08 -0.73
N ILE A 55 6.48 0.12 -1.25
CA ILE A 55 6.16 -0.02 -2.68
C ILE A 55 5.83 1.37 -3.22
N SER A 56 6.44 1.75 -4.35
CA SER A 56 6.23 3.05 -5.00
C SER A 56 6.15 2.89 -6.51
N ASN A 57 5.30 3.69 -7.16
CA ASN A 57 5.28 3.86 -8.62
C ASN A 57 5.67 5.29 -9.05
N GLY A 58 6.32 6.06 -8.18
CA GLY A 58 6.69 7.47 -8.39
C GLY A 58 5.55 8.48 -8.24
N LYS A 59 4.31 8.04 -8.09
CA LYS A 59 3.13 8.89 -7.82
C LYS A 59 2.53 8.64 -6.44
N ILE A 60 2.46 7.36 -6.07
CA ILE A 60 1.96 6.91 -4.77
C ILE A 60 2.92 5.91 -4.15
N VAL A 61 2.88 5.88 -2.82
CA VAL A 61 3.69 5.02 -1.97
C VAL A 61 2.77 4.29 -1.01
N ALA A 62 2.94 2.97 -0.93
CA ALA A 62 2.32 2.13 0.10
C ALA A 62 3.43 1.54 0.99
N ILE A 63 3.19 1.56 2.30
CA ILE A 63 4.01 0.83 3.26
C ILE A 63 3.23 -0.39 3.72
N LEU A 64 3.83 -1.57 3.53
CA LEU A 64 3.23 -2.85 3.87
C LEU A 64 4.01 -3.53 4.97
N GLN A 65 3.29 -4.26 5.82
CA GLN A 65 3.87 -5.14 6.81
C GLN A 65 3.48 -6.58 6.50
N LEU A 66 4.48 -7.43 6.33
CA LEU A 66 4.29 -8.87 6.24
C LEU A 66 3.70 -9.40 7.55
N SER A 67 2.66 -10.21 7.42
CA SER A 67 2.15 -11.02 8.51
C SER A 67 1.97 -12.46 8.04
N PHE A 68 1.71 -13.34 9.00
CA PHE A 68 1.46 -14.76 8.72
C PHE A 68 0.24 -14.99 7.82
N ARG A 69 -0.76 -14.09 7.85
CA ARG A 69 -2.05 -14.25 7.14
C ARG A 69 -2.17 -13.40 5.87
N GLY A 70 -1.27 -12.46 5.62
CA GLY A 70 -1.38 -11.55 4.49
C GLY A 70 -0.47 -10.33 4.59
N LEU A 71 -0.71 -9.36 3.72
CA LEU A 71 0.01 -8.09 3.66
C LEU A 71 -0.85 -6.98 4.29
N TYR A 72 -0.43 -6.47 5.43
CA TYR A 72 -1.12 -5.35 6.06
C TYR A 72 -0.67 -4.03 5.42
N ILE A 73 -1.63 -3.25 4.93
CA ILE A 73 -1.37 -1.89 4.47
C ILE A 73 -1.27 -0.99 5.69
N VAL A 74 -0.06 -0.52 5.99
CA VAL A 74 0.21 0.36 7.15
C VAL A 74 -0.15 1.80 6.83
N THR A 75 0.21 2.28 5.64
CA THR A 75 -0.17 3.61 5.16
C THR A 75 -0.01 3.72 3.64
N VAL A 76 -0.77 4.63 3.03
CA VAL A 76 -0.67 4.98 1.61
C VAL A 76 -0.64 6.50 1.48
N PHE A 77 0.28 7.05 0.68
CA PHE A 77 0.42 8.49 0.48
C PHE A 77 0.98 8.82 -0.91
N ARG A 78 0.78 10.05 -1.37
CA ARG A 78 1.34 10.52 -2.65
C ARG A 78 2.82 10.84 -2.51
N GLU A 79 3.60 10.43 -3.49
CA GLU A 79 5.01 10.82 -3.65
C GLU A 79 5.05 12.32 -4.01
N GLY A 80 5.94 13.10 -3.39
CA GLY A 80 6.03 14.55 -3.64
C GLY A 80 5.33 15.47 -2.62
N LYS A 81 4.89 14.96 -1.46
CA LYS A 81 4.66 15.78 -0.26
C LYS A 81 5.57 15.36 0.88
N SER A 82 6.87 15.24 0.61
CA SER A 82 7.85 15.44 1.68
C SER A 82 7.88 16.96 1.91
N ARG A 83 7.37 17.42 3.04
CA ARG A 83 7.84 18.71 3.56
C ARG A 83 9.35 18.54 3.77
N ASP A 84 10.15 19.30 3.04
CA ASP A 84 11.41 19.80 3.59
C ASP A 84 11.13 20.51 4.92
#